data_AF-A0A813PAF0-F1
#
_entry.id   AF-A0A813PAF0-F1
#
_cell.length_a   1.000
_cell.length_b   1.000
_cell.length_c   1.000
_cell.angle_alpha   90.00
_cell.angle_beta   90.00
_cell.angle_gamma   90.00
#
_symmetry.space_group_name_H-M   'P 1'
#
loop_
_entity.id
_entity.type
_entity.pdbx_description
1 polymer ?
#
loop_
_entity_poly.entity_id
_entity_poly.type
_entity_poly.pdbx_seq_one_letter_code
_entity_poly.pdbx_strand_id
1 'polypeptide(L)'
;MAAYVNPSGHIHETLTVLQAKNIRLLGQEVAEHSWFPGYKWTIVQCRLCGSHLGWRFRNSSLKPSTFYGLTRNGLIFAKHTTGNDGEEELDAERATHPSMDNEE
;
A
#
# COMPACT_ATOMS: atom_id res chain seq x y z
N MET A 1 -12.09 0.81 2.45
CA MET A 1 -11.22 0.06 1.52
C MET A 1 -12.12 -0.84 0.70
N ALA A 2 -11.90 -0.96 -0.60
CA ALA A 2 -12.71 -1.79 -1.50
C ALA A 2 -11.81 -2.54 -2.49
N ALA A 3 -12.28 -3.67 -3.00
CA ALA A 3 -11.57 -4.46 -4.00
C ALA A 3 -12.04 -4.10 -5.41
N TYR A 4 -11.09 -3.88 -6.32
CA TYR A 4 -11.34 -3.57 -7.72
C TYR A 4 -10.54 -4.51 -8.62
N VAL A 5 -11.02 -4.76 -9.84
CA VAL A 5 -10.36 -5.65 -10.79
C VAL A 5 -9.83 -4.83 -11.95
N ASN A 6 -8.56 -5.03 -12.32
CA ASN A 6 -8.00 -4.41 -13.52
C ASN A 6 -8.40 -5.22 -14.78
N PRO A 7 -8.22 -4.68 -15.99
CA PRO A 7 -8.59 -5.38 -17.23
C PRO A 7 -7.92 -6.74 -17.43
N SER A 8 -6.74 -6.95 -16.84
CA SER A 8 -6.03 -8.23 -16.87
C SER A 8 -6.52 -9.23 -15.82
N GLY A 9 -7.58 -8.92 -15.06
CA GLY A 9 -8.16 -9.80 -14.05
C GLY A 9 -7.52 -9.73 -12.66
N HIS A 10 -6.56 -8.84 -12.41
CA HIS A 10 -5.92 -8.72 -11.10
C HIS A 10 -6.78 -7.92 -10.13
N ILE A 11 -6.96 -8.47 -8.92
CA ILE A 11 -7.69 -7.83 -7.84
C ILE A 11 -6.76 -6.89 -7.07
N HIS A 12 -7.22 -5.66 -6.83
CA HIS A 12 -6.54 -4.65 -6.05
C HIS A 12 -7.43 -4.14 -4.92
N GLU A 13 -7.12 -4.54 -3.69
CA GLU A 13 -7.63 -3.87 -2.50
C GLU A 13 -7.08 -2.46 -2.44
N THR A 14 -7.95 -1.46 -2.52
CA THR A 14 -7.57 -0.07 -2.71
C THR A 14 -8.07 0.80 -1.55
N LEU A 15 -7.13 1.54 -0.95
CA LEU A 15 -7.39 2.57 0.05
C LEU A 15 -7.37 3.94 -0.62
N THR A 16 -8.46 4.70 -0.48
CA THR A 16 -8.55 6.07 -0.98
C THR A 16 -8.05 7.08 0.04
N VAL A 17 -7.10 7.93 -0.34
CA VAL A 17 -6.55 9.01 0.49
C VAL A 17 -6.54 10.33 -0.29
N LEU A 18 -6.67 11.46 0.42
CA LEU A 18 -6.64 12.79 -0.20
C LEU A 18 -5.21 13.23 -0.57
N GLN A 19 -4.22 12.81 0.20
CA GLN A 19 -2.83 13.20 0.01
C GLN A 19 -1.89 12.00 0.14
N ALA A 20 -0.86 11.96 -0.70
CA ALA A 20 0.24 11.01 -0.64
C ALA A 20 1.55 11.74 -0.93
N LYS A 21 2.61 11.40 -0.19
CA LYS A 21 3.95 12.01 -0.31
C LYS A 21 4.96 10.95 -0.72
N ASN A 22 6.14 11.38 -1.17
CA ASN A 22 7.23 10.50 -1.64
C ASN A 22 6.84 9.58 -2.79
N ILE A 23 6.00 10.11 -3.68
CA ILE A 23 5.50 9.40 -4.87
C ILE A 23 6.00 10.04 -6.16
N ARG A 24 6.03 9.24 -7.23
CA ARG A 24 6.26 9.66 -8.62
C ARG A 24 5.09 9.20 -9.48
N LEU A 25 4.68 10.03 -10.44
CA LEU A 25 3.68 9.67 -11.44
C LEU A 25 4.36 9.08 -12.68
N LEU A 26 3.79 8.00 -13.20
CA LEU A 26 4.28 7.33 -14.40
C LEU A 26 3.21 7.38 -15.50
N GLY A 27 3.59 7.92 -16.65
CA GLY A 27 2.71 8.03 -17.82
C GLY A 27 1.73 9.20 -17.78
N GLN A 28 0.81 9.20 -18.74
CA GLN A 28 -0.25 10.20 -18.87
C GLN A 28 -1.50 9.84 -18.07
N GLU A 29 -2.45 10.77 -17.97
CA GLU A 29 -3.77 10.54 -17.38
C GLU A 29 -4.66 9.74 -18.35
N VAL A 30 -5.18 8.60 -17.88
CA VAL A 30 -6.00 7.67 -18.66
C VAL A 30 -7.41 7.59 -18.07
N ALA A 31 -8.44 7.70 -18.91
CA ALA A 31 -9.84 7.57 -18.48
C ALA A 31 -10.35 6.12 -18.54
N GLU A 32 -9.77 5.32 -19.44
CA GLU A 32 -10.19 3.95 -19.72
C GLU A 32 -10.06 3.07 -18.48
N HIS A 33 -11.04 2.22 -18.22
CA HIS A 33 -11.07 1.31 -17.07
C HIS A 33 -10.91 1.97 -15.70
N SER A 34 -11.22 3.26 -15.58
CA SER A 34 -11.22 3.94 -14.28
C SER A 34 -12.25 3.32 -13.35
N TRP A 35 -11.84 2.96 -12.14
CA TRP A 35 -12.73 2.47 -11.08
C TRP A 35 -13.60 3.56 -10.47
N PHE A 36 -13.26 4.83 -10.72
CA PHE A 36 -13.99 5.99 -10.21
C PHE A 36 -14.54 6.76 -11.40
N PRO A 37 -15.84 6.60 -11.72
CA PRO A 37 -16.46 7.26 -12.86
C PRO A 37 -16.19 8.77 -12.88
N GLY A 38 -15.81 9.28 -14.06
CA GLY A 38 -15.44 10.68 -14.25
C GLY A 38 -13.97 11.01 -13.94
N TYR A 39 -13.24 10.17 -13.21
CA TYR A 39 -11.82 10.42 -12.94
C TYR A 39 -10.90 9.77 -13.97
N LYS A 40 -9.83 10.48 -14.34
CA LYS A 40 -8.68 9.88 -15.03
C LYS A 40 -7.67 9.41 -14.00
N TRP A 41 -7.02 8.28 -14.26
CA TRP A 41 -5.99 7.72 -13.40
C TRP A 41 -4.59 7.86 -14.01
N THR A 42 -3.58 7.95 -13.15
CA THR A 42 -2.16 7.88 -13.50
C THR A 42 -1.48 6.93 -12.53
N ILE A 43 -0.56 6.09 -13.01
CA ILE A 43 0.20 5.16 -12.15
C ILE A 43 1.03 5.97 -11.14
N VAL A 44 1.05 5.49 -9.90
CA VAL A 44 1.81 6.03 -8.78
C VAL A 44 2.87 5.01 -8.35
N GLN A 45 4.12 5.44 -8.31
CA GLN A 45 5.26 4.66 -7.82
C GLN A 45 5.91 5.33 -6.61
N CYS A 46 6.59 4.54 -5.78
CA CYS A 46 7.47 5.05 -4.74
C CYS A 46 8.62 5.81 -5.37
N ARG A 47 8.89 7.04 -4.89
CA ARG A 47 9.99 7.86 -5.41
C ARG A 47 11.37 7.24 -5.15
N LEU A 48 11.50 6.41 -4.10
CA LEU A 48 12.79 5.85 -3.68
C LEU A 48 13.11 4.51 -4.36
N CYS A 49 12.18 3.55 -4.32
CA CYS A 49 12.43 2.20 -4.85
C CYS A 49 11.76 1.91 -6.20
N GLY A 50 10.91 2.81 -6.71
CA GLY A 50 10.18 2.60 -7.97
C GLY A 50 9.02 1.61 -7.89
N SER A 51 8.80 0.95 -6.74
CA SER A 51 7.69 0.02 -6.56
C SER A 51 6.33 0.67 -6.82
N HIS A 52 5.42 -0.08 -7.43
CA HIS A 52 4.04 0.34 -7.65
C HIS A 52 3.30 0.52 -6.32
N LEU A 53 2.70 1.69 -6.11
CA LEU A 53 1.92 2.02 -4.90
C LEU A 53 0.42 2.13 -5.18
N GLY A 54 0.02 2.36 -6.43
CA GLY A 54 -1.38 2.53 -6.83
C GLY A 54 -1.55 3.59 -7.91
N TRP A 55 -2.59 4.43 -7.77
CA TRP A 55 -2.98 5.39 -8.80
C TRP A 55 -3.41 6.74 -8.22
N ARG A 56 -3.16 7.82 -8.98
CA ARG A 56 -3.70 9.15 -8.72
C ARG A 56 -4.93 9.33 -9.61
N PHE A 57 -6.05 9.72 -9.03
CA PHE A 57 -7.30 10.01 -9.72
C PHE A 57 -7.51 11.53 -9.77
N ARG A 58 -7.79 12.09 -10.96
CA ARG A 58 -7.98 13.53 -11.17
C ARG A 58 -9.21 13.84 -12.02
N ASN A 59 -9.94 14.88 -11.62
CA ASN A 59 -10.98 15.54 -12.41
C ASN A 59 -11.08 17.02 -11.95
N SER A 60 -11.07 17.98 -12.88
CA SER A 60 -11.12 19.42 -12.55
C SER A 60 -12.48 19.94 -12.10
N SER A 61 -13.56 19.21 -12.39
CA SER A 61 -14.95 19.61 -12.18
C SER A 61 -15.63 18.88 -11.02
N LEU A 62 -15.02 17.81 -10.51
CA LEU A 62 -15.54 17.02 -9.38
C LEU A 62 -14.82 17.36 -8.06
N LYS A 63 -15.44 16.97 -6.95
CA LYS A 63 -14.84 17.03 -5.61
C LYS A 63 -14.71 15.62 -5.01
N PRO A 64 -13.53 15.22 -4.50
CA PRO A 64 -12.26 15.97 -4.55
C PRO A 64 -11.69 16.06 -5.98
N SER A 65 -11.03 17.16 -6.34
CA SER A 65 -10.47 17.29 -7.70
C SER A 65 -9.29 16.36 -7.96
N THR A 66 -8.64 15.89 -6.89
CA THR A 66 -7.59 14.88 -6.93
C THR A 66 -7.63 14.05 -5.65
N PHE A 67 -7.43 12.75 -5.79
CA PHE A 67 -7.19 11.83 -4.68
C PHE A 67 -6.32 10.67 -5.17
N TYR A 68 -5.96 9.74 -4.29
CA TYR A 68 -5.12 8.58 -4.59
C TYR A 68 -5.82 7.31 -4.15
N GLY A 69 -5.75 6.27 -4.98
CA GLY A 69 -6.08 4.90 -4.61
C GLY A 69 -4.80 4.10 -4.46
N LEU A 70 -4.42 3.76 -3.23
CA LEU A 70 -3.21 3.00 -2.92
C LEU A 70 -3.56 1.52 -2.76
N THR A 71 -2.80 0.64 -3.44
CA THR A 71 -3.04 -0.80 -3.35
C THR A 71 -2.47 -1.37 -2.06
N ARG A 72 -3.20 -2.27 -1.39
CA ARG A 72 -2.77 -2.91 -0.13
C ARG A 72 -1.37 -3.50 -0.22
N ASN A 73 -1.06 -4.16 -1.33
CA ASN A 73 0.23 -4.82 -1.55
C ASN A 73 1.41 -3.84 -1.69
N GLY A 74 1.12 -2.55 -1.93
CA GLY A 74 2.13 -1.49 -2.02
C GLY A 74 2.39 -0.78 -0.69
N LEU A 75 1.73 -1.19 0.42
CA LEU A 75 1.77 -0.47 1.69
C LEU A 75 2.22 -1.37 2.84
N ILE A 76 3.03 -0.79 3.72
CA ILE A 76 3.33 -1.33 5.05
C ILE A 76 2.71 -0.37 6.05
N PHE A 77 1.84 -0.89 6.92
CA PHE A 77 1.24 -0.10 7.99
C PHE A 77 2.15 -0.17 9.21
N ALA A 78 2.88 0.90 9.47
CA ALA A 78 3.63 1.04 10.72
C ALA A 78 2.66 1.35 11.86
N LYS A 79 2.80 0.65 13.00
CA LYS A 79 2.16 1.07 14.24
C LYS A 79 2.76 2.41 14.64
N HIS A 80 1.91 3.40 14.91
CA HIS A 80 2.37 4.66 15.47
C HIS A 80 2.75 4.43 16.92
N THR A 81 4.02 4.18 17.21
CA THR A 81 4.53 4.17 18.58
C THR A 81 4.63 5.62 19.03
N THR A 82 3.61 6.11 19.73
CA THR A 82 3.84 7.24 20.63
C THR A 82 4.89 6.81 21.63
N GLY A 83 6.03 7.47 21.67
CA GLY A 83 7.06 7.19 22.66
C GLY A 83 6.55 7.51 24.05
N ASN A 84 5.92 6.54 24.71
CA ASN A 84 5.86 6.34 26.16
C ASN A 84 5.25 4.98 26.59
N ASP A 85 4.95 4.05 25.67
CA ASP A 85 4.47 2.73 26.08
C ASP A 85 5.67 1.79 26.15
N GLY A 86 5.96 1.35 27.37
CA GLY A 86 7.17 0.65 27.77
C GLY A 86 7.55 -0.55 26.90
N GLU A 87 8.83 -0.87 26.97
CA GLU A 87 9.49 -2.04 26.42
C GLU A 87 8.61 -3.31 26.57
N GLU A 88 7.97 -3.74 25.48
CA GLU A 88 7.60 -5.15 25.32
C GLU A 88 8.68 -5.79 24.45
N GLU A 89 9.60 -6.43 25.16
CA GLU A 89 10.61 -7.36 24.66
C GLU A 89 9.94 -8.41 23.75
N LEU A 90 10.39 -8.48 22.49
CA LEU A 90 10.01 -9.58 21.60
C LEU A 90 10.77 -10.82 22.05
N ASP A 91 10.10 -11.66 22.84
CA ASP A 91 10.55 -13.00 23.23
C ASP A 91 11.02 -13.81 22.01
N ALA A 92 12.34 -13.97 21.91
CA ALA A 92 12.98 -14.83 20.94
C ALA A 92 13.09 -16.25 21.50
N GLU A 93 12.02 -17.03 21.50
CA GLU A 93 12.12 -18.46 21.85
C GLU A 93 11.01 -19.34 21.24
N ARG A 94 11.29 -19.96 20.08
CA ARG A 94 10.85 -21.34 19.78
C ARG A 94 11.59 -21.94 18.57
N ALA A 95 12.87 -22.24 18.73
CA ALA A 95 13.52 -23.32 17.99
C ALA A 95 14.38 -24.12 18.97
N THR A 96 13.71 -24.90 19.81
CA THR A 96 14.34 -25.90 20.69
C THR A 96 15.04 -26.96 19.84
N HIS A 97 16.36 -26.82 19.69
CA HIS A 97 17.27 -27.96 19.55
C HIS A 97 17.96 -28.16 20.90
N PRO A 98 17.77 -29.33 21.54
CA PRO A 98 18.83 -29.93 22.33
C PRO A 98 19.33 -31.17 21.59
N SER A 99 20.57 -31.09 21.12
CA SER A 99 21.42 -32.28 20.97
C SER A 99 22.28 -32.33 22.22
N MET A 100 22.12 -33.37 23.03
CA MET A 100 23.21 -33.93 23.82
C MET A 100 22.79 -35.30 24.34
N ASP A 101 23.54 -36.29 23.87
CA ASP A 101 23.64 -37.66 24.31
C ASP A 101 24.05 -37.76 25.80
N ASN A 102 23.47 -38.71 26.54
CA ASN A 102 24.20 -39.80 27.22
C ASN A 102 23.28 -40.64 28.13
N GLU A 103 23.41 -41.97 27.98
CA GLU A 103 23.54 -43.04 29.00
C GLU A 103 22.56 -42.99 30.20
N GLU A 104 21.62 -43.94 30.37
CA GLU A 104 21.80 -45.38 30.64
C GLU A 104 20.64 -46.24 30.09
#